data_AF-A0A224XDZ2-F1
#
_entry.id   AF-A0A224XDZ2-F1
#
_cell.length_a   1.000
_cell.length_b   1.000
_cell.length_c   1.000
_cell.angle_alpha   90.00
_cell.angle_beta   90.00
_cell.angle_gamma   90.00
#
_symmetry.space_group_name_H-M   'P 1'
#
loop_
_entity.id
_entity.type
_entity.pdbx_description
1 polymer ?
#
loop_
_entity_poly.entity_id
_entity_poly.type
_entity_poly.pdbx_seq_one_letter_code
_entity_poly.pdbx_strand_id
1 'polypeptide(L)'
;ELAKLRENPTEESINLVDFTDEEGYGKYLDLHECYEKYINLRGVEKVDYITYLTMFDHLYEIPKERKTSEYRRYVEMLLNYLYDYIQRIKPLLDIDAEMETVQKEFNTQWEAGTFPGWPKETGSVLTNVGAHLDLSAFSSPEELASLGLDRLKSALMALGLKCGGTLEERAQRLFSTKGKKSLDPNLLAKSKPGKSARNKDLERQRDIAFLESQVYKLAEILSDQRAATKENVQRKQARTGEERGESDAEGSSSASEAEEDDDGVPYNPKNLPLGWDGKPIPYWLYKLHGLNISYNCEICGNFIYKGPKAFQRHFAEWRHAHGMRCLGIPNTAHFANVTQIEDALALWEKLKTLKHEERWQPEQEEEYEDSLGNVVNRKTYQDLKRQGLL
;
A
#
# COMPACT_ATOMS: atom_id res chain seq x y z
N GLU A 1 26.37 -6.02 -28.03
CA GLU A 1 25.20 -6.45 -27.24
C GLU A 1 24.25 -5.31 -26.92
N LEU A 2 24.75 -4.16 -26.43
CA LEU A 2 23.94 -2.94 -26.21
C LEU A 2 23.11 -2.46 -27.41
N ALA A 3 23.62 -2.60 -28.64
CA ALA A 3 22.87 -2.26 -29.86
C ALA A 3 21.68 -3.21 -30.14
N LYS A 4 21.78 -4.49 -29.74
CA LYS A 4 20.71 -5.49 -29.94
C LYS A 4 19.57 -5.31 -28.93
N LEU A 5 19.88 -4.94 -27.68
CA LEU A 5 18.90 -4.59 -26.65
C LEU A 5 18.02 -3.38 -27.06
N ARG A 6 18.54 -2.49 -27.91
CA ARG A 6 17.85 -1.28 -28.36
C ARG A 6 16.92 -1.52 -29.55
N GLU A 7 17.15 -2.59 -30.32
CA GLU A 7 16.37 -2.93 -31.53
C GLU A 7 15.20 -3.88 -31.22
N ASN A 8 15.26 -4.63 -30.13
CA ASN A 8 14.18 -5.46 -29.60
C ASN A 8 14.30 -5.51 -28.07
N PRO A 9 13.80 -4.50 -27.35
CA PRO A 9 13.76 -4.59 -25.91
C PRO A 9 12.72 -5.66 -25.52
N THR A 10 13.13 -6.72 -24.83
CA THR A 10 12.21 -7.58 -24.07
C THR A 10 11.49 -6.72 -23.03
N GLU A 11 10.26 -7.06 -22.61
CA GLU A 11 9.51 -6.28 -21.61
C GLU A 11 10.35 -6.01 -20.33
N GLU A 12 11.18 -6.99 -19.93
CA GLU A 12 12.16 -6.91 -18.84
C GLU A 12 13.27 -5.86 -19.04
N SER A 13 13.55 -5.44 -20.27
CA SER A 13 14.59 -4.45 -20.61
C SER A 13 14.06 -3.02 -20.77
N ILE A 14 12.73 -2.85 -20.77
CA ILE A 14 12.05 -1.54 -20.83
C ILE A 14 11.82 -0.98 -19.43
N ASN A 15 11.51 -1.84 -18.46
CA ASN A 15 11.31 -1.45 -17.07
C ASN A 15 12.67 -1.32 -16.36
N LEU A 16 13.17 -0.09 -16.27
CA LEU A 16 14.41 0.22 -15.53
C LEU A 16 14.23 0.11 -14.00
N VAL A 17 12.98 -0.08 -13.54
CA VAL A 17 12.57 -0.09 -12.14
C VAL A 17 11.53 -1.19 -11.96
N ASP A 18 11.80 -2.10 -11.02
CA ASP A 18 10.93 -3.24 -10.73
C ASP A 18 9.83 -2.85 -9.75
N PHE A 19 8.57 -3.06 -10.13
CA PHE A 19 7.40 -2.95 -9.27
C PHE A 19 6.68 -4.30 -9.20
N THR A 20 6.04 -4.59 -8.08
CA THR A 20 5.13 -5.74 -7.99
C THR A 20 3.83 -5.44 -8.73
N ASP A 21 3.09 -6.49 -9.13
CA ASP A 21 1.79 -6.33 -9.79
C ASP A 21 0.80 -5.56 -8.92
N GLU A 22 0.83 -5.76 -7.59
CA GLU A 22 -0.04 -5.05 -6.65
C GLU A 22 0.34 -3.57 -6.48
N GLU A 23 1.61 -3.21 -6.69
CA GLU A 23 2.07 -1.82 -6.67
C GLU A 23 1.61 -1.02 -7.89
N GLY A 24 1.28 -1.70 -8.99
CA GLY A 24 0.72 -1.09 -10.20
C GLY A 24 1.59 0.04 -10.75
N TYR A 25 2.90 -0.23 -10.95
CA TYR A 25 3.89 0.74 -11.46
C TYR A 25 3.97 2.05 -10.63
N GLY A 26 3.85 1.94 -9.31
CA GLY A 26 3.97 3.10 -8.41
C GLY A 26 2.65 3.80 -8.10
N LYS A 27 1.51 3.24 -8.55
CA LYS A 27 0.17 3.78 -8.26
C LYS A 27 -0.31 3.41 -6.86
N TYR A 28 0.03 2.20 -6.39
CA TYR A 28 -0.42 1.65 -5.12
C TYR A 28 0.76 1.15 -4.28
N LEU A 29 0.54 1.06 -2.97
CA LEU A 29 1.46 0.49 -2.01
C LEU A 29 1.02 -0.94 -1.69
N ASP A 30 1.92 -1.91 -1.85
CA ASP A 30 1.73 -3.25 -1.33
C ASP A 30 2.18 -3.34 0.14
N LEU A 31 1.23 -3.06 1.03
CA LEU A 31 1.45 -3.12 2.48
C LEU A 31 0.94 -4.42 3.12
N HIS A 32 0.63 -5.46 2.33
CA HIS A 32 0.02 -6.67 2.88
C HIS A 32 0.98 -7.43 3.80
N GLU A 33 2.26 -7.55 3.42
CA GLU A 33 3.28 -8.17 4.27
C GLU A 33 3.49 -7.37 5.56
N CYS A 34 3.50 -6.03 5.47
CA CYS A 34 3.57 -5.15 6.63
C CYS A 34 2.39 -5.35 7.58
N TYR A 35 1.18 -5.43 7.03
CA TYR A 35 -0.04 -5.70 7.78
C TYR A 35 0.01 -7.05 8.51
N GLU A 36 0.46 -8.12 7.86
CA GLU A 36 0.60 -9.43 8.50
C GLU A 36 1.55 -9.39 9.71
N LYS A 37 2.66 -8.65 9.62
CA LYS A 37 3.54 -8.46 10.78
C LYS A 37 2.88 -7.62 11.86
N TYR A 38 2.14 -6.57 11.49
CA TYR A 38 1.44 -5.70 12.43
C TYR A 38 0.42 -6.46 13.29
N ILE A 39 -0.45 -7.26 12.69
CA ILE A 39 -1.49 -8.03 13.43
C ILE A 39 -0.90 -9.08 14.38
N ASN A 40 0.36 -9.45 14.17
CA ASN A 40 1.11 -10.40 15.00
C ASN A 40 1.83 -9.73 16.18
N LEU A 41 1.85 -8.38 16.25
CA LEU A 41 2.45 -7.65 17.35
C LEU A 41 1.70 -7.90 18.66
N ARG A 42 2.44 -8.22 19.72
CA ARG A 42 1.85 -8.54 21.02
C ARG A 42 1.29 -7.30 21.72
N GLY A 43 -0.02 -7.30 21.95
CA GLY A 43 -0.69 -6.27 22.74
C GLY A 43 -0.99 -4.98 21.96
N VAL A 44 -0.93 -5.05 20.64
CA VAL A 44 -1.52 -4.09 19.71
C VAL A 44 -2.91 -4.61 19.32
N GLU A 45 -3.87 -3.71 19.14
CA GLU A 45 -5.22 -4.08 18.72
C GLU A 45 -5.22 -4.62 17.28
N LYS A 46 -5.96 -5.69 17.04
CA LYS A 46 -6.09 -6.27 15.71
C LYS A 46 -7.12 -5.47 14.93
N VAL A 47 -6.66 -4.84 13.86
CA VAL A 47 -7.48 -4.07 12.93
C VAL A 47 -7.56 -4.78 11.58
N ASP A 48 -8.55 -4.46 10.78
CA ASP A 48 -8.64 -4.92 9.39
C ASP A 48 -7.67 -4.14 8.49
N TYR A 49 -7.47 -4.64 7.26
CA TYR A 49 -6.48 -4.06 6.35
C TYR A 49 -6.79 -2.62 5.95
N ILE A 50 -8.05 -2.23 5.77
CA ILE A 50 -8.41 -0.85 5.40
C ILE A 50 -8.08 0.10 6.55
N THR A 51 -8.44 -0.28 7.78
CA THR A 51 -8.10 0.51 8.96
C THR A 51 -6.59 0.62 9.12
N TYR A 52 -5.85 -0.47 8.91
CA TYR A 52 -4.38 -0.46 8.90
C TYR A 52 -3.80 0.57 7.91
N LEU A 53 -4.27 0.59 6.66
CA LEU A 53 -3.83 1.56 5.64
C LEU A 53 -4.04 3.02 6.05
N THR A 54 -5.03 3.29 6.91
CA THR A 54 -5.27 4.65 7.41
C THR A 54 -4.43 5.04 8.62
N MET A 55 -3.94 4.06 9.39
CA MET A 55 -3.34 4.28 10.71
C MET A 55 -1.90 3.79 10.83
N PHE A 56 -1.30 3.20 9.79
CA PHE A 56 0.06 2.63 9.90
C PHE A 56 1.12 3.68 10.26
N ASP A 57 0.85 4.95 9.96
CA ASP A 57 1.64 6.12 10.32
C ASP A 57 1.24 6.74 11.67
N HIS A 58 0.19 6.25 12.35
CA HIS A 58 -0.23 6.70 13.69
C HIS A 58 0.52 5.96 14.81
N LEU A 59 1.84 5.82 14.67
CA LEU A 59 2.69 5.09 15.62
C LEU A 59 2.75 5.73 17.03
N TYR A 60 2.30 6.98 17.14
CA TYR A 60 2.17 7.70 18.42
C TYR A 60 1.02 7.18 19.29
N GLU A 61 0.03 6.47 18.72
CA GLU A 61 -1.07 5.87 19.47
C GLU A 61 -0.66 4.58 20.18
N ILE A 62 0.41 3.93 19.72
CA ILE A 62 0.92 2.68 20.30
C ILE A 62 1.61 3.00 21.64
N PRO A 63 1.16 2.42 22.77
CA PRO A 63 1.76 2.68 24.07
C PRO A 63 3.25 2.29 24.09
N LYS A 64 4.05 3.08 24.81
CA LYS A 64 5.50 2.86 24.97
C LYS A 64 5.84 1.44 25.41
N GLU A 65 5.02 0.83 26.27
CA GLU A 65 5.19 -0.52 26.81
C GLU A 65 5.06 -1.61 25.75
N ARG A 66 4.39 -1.31 24.63
CA ARG A 66 4.18 -2.24 23.51
C ARG A 66 5.26 -2.13 22.44
N LYS A 67 6.11 -1.09 22.49
CA LYS A 67 7.25 -0.86 21.57
C LYS A 67 8.43 -1.76 21.89
N THR A 68 8.21 -3.06 21.73
CA THR A 68 9.18 -4.14 21.97
C THR A 68 10.18 -4.30 20.81
N SER A 69 11.07 -5.29 20.88
CA SER A 69 11.97 -5.62 19.76
C SER A 69 11.23 -6.14 18.52
N GLU A 70 10.10 -6.82 18.68
CA GLU A 70 9.26 -7.27 17.56
C GLU A 70 8.65 -6.07 16.82
N TYR A 71 8.17 -5.08 17.58
CA TYR A 71 7.68 -3.82 17.04
C TYR A 71 8.78 -3.07 16.27
N ARG A 72 9.98 -2.97 16.85
CA ARG A 72 11.13 -2.34 16.16
C ARG A 72 11.38 -2.98 14.79
N ARG A 73 11.39 -4.32 14.71
CA ARG A 73 11.59 -5.03 13.44
C ARG A 73 10.48 -4.75 12.43
N TYR A 74 9.23 -4.66 12.89
CA TYR A 74 8.10 -4.26 12.04
C TYR A 74 8.31 -2.84 11.48
N VAL A 75 8.68 -1.87 12.32
CA VAL A 75 8.93 -0.48 11.88
C VAL A 75 10.10 -0.41 10.91
N GLU A 76 11.19 -1.13 11.17
CA GLU A 76 12.34 -1.22 10.25
C GLU A 76 11.92 -1.81 8.89
N MET A 77 11.10 -2.87 8.88
CA MET A 77 10.59 -3.49 7.67
C MET A 77 9.70 -2.54 6.86
N LEU A 78 8.76 -1.86 7.54
CA LEU A 78 7.90 -0.86 6.93
C LEU A 78 8.73 0.29 6.34
N LEU A 79 9.69 0.81 7.09
CA LEU A 79 10.54 1.92 6.65
C LEU A 79 11.37 1.52 5.43
N ASN A 80 11.97 0.34 5.43
CA ASN A 80 12.74 -0.16 4.29
C ASN A 80 11.88 -0.25 3.03
N TYR A 81 10.66 -0.79 3.15
CA TYR A 81 9.71 -0.86 2.04
C TYR A 81 9.36 0.54 1.52
N LEU A 82 8.97 1.48 2.40
CA LEU A 82 8.59 2.83 1.99
C LEU A 82 9.75 3.60 1.35
N TYR A 83 10.97 3.47 1.89
CA TYR A 83 12.16 4.14 1.37
C TYR A 83 12.50 3.64 -0.04
N ASP A 84 12.58 2.32 -0.22
CA ASP A 84 12.83 1.68 -1.52
C ASP A 84 11.75 2.06 -2.55
N TYR A 85 10.48 2.00 -2.13
CA TYR A 85 9.36 2.41 -2.96
C TYR A 85 9.46 3.88 -3.42
N ILE A 86 9.82 4.81 -2.52
CA ILE A 86 9.98 6.23 -2.89
C ILE A 86 11.12 6.42 -3.89
N GLN A 87 12.25 5.72 -3.71
CA GLN A 87 13.34 5.77 -4.68
C GLN A 87 12.90 5.31 -6.07
N ARG A 88 12.00 4.32 -6.14
CA ARG A 88 11.40 3.84 -7.39
C ARG A 88 10.44 4.85 -8.01
N ILE A 89 9.50 5.41 -7.24
CA ILE A 89 8.44 6.30 -7.78
C ILE A 89 8.88 7.75 -7.99
N LYS A 90 9.88 8.22 -7.23
CA LYS A 90 10.36 9.60 -7.24
C LYS A 90 11.90 9.61 -7.32
N PRO A 91 12.52 9.09 -8.41
CA PRO A 91 13.98 8.97 -8.53
C PRO A 91 14.72 10.32 -8.55
N LEU A 92 14.00 11.43 -8.77
CA LEU A 92 14.55 12.79 -8.74
C LEU A 92 14.48 13.43 -7.34
N LEU A 93 13.78 12.81 -6.39
CA LEU A 93 13.70 13.29 -5.02
C LEU A 93 14.98 12.91 -4.28
N ASP A 94 15.65 13.90 -3.71
CA ASP A 94 16.78 13.69 -2.81
C ASP A 94 16.26 13.22 -1.44
N ILE A 95 15.97 11.93 -1.34
CA ILE A 95 15.46 11.32 -0.11
C ILE A 95 16.47 11.43 1.04
N ASP A 96 17.76 11.46 0.75
CA ASP A 96 18.80 11.57 1.77
C ASP A 96 18.78 12.97 2.40
N ALA A 97 18.58 14.03 1.61
CA ALA A 97 18.37 15.39 2.13
C ALA A 97 17.10 15.50 3.00
N GLU A 98 16.01 14.81 2.61
CA GLU A 98 14.81 14.73 3.44
C GLU A 98 15.09 14.00 4.76
N MET A 99 15.82 12.88 4.74
CA MET A 99 16.20 12.14 5.95
C MET A 99 17.13 12.95 6.88
N GLU A 100 18.05 13.75 6.33
CA GLU A 100 18.86 14.68 7.12
C GLU A 100 18.01 15.75 7.82
N THR A 101 16.97 16.23 7.14
CA THR A 101 16.02 17.20 7.70
C THR A 101 15.24 16.57 8.84
N VAL A 102 14.70 15.37 8.64
CA VAL A 102 14.03 14.57 9.69
C VAL A 102 14.95 14.36 10.89
N GLN A 103 16.22 14.04 10.67
CA GLN A 103 17.19 13.85 11.76
C GLN A 103 17.39 15.11 12.61
N LYS A 104 17.46 16.29 11.99
CA LYS A 104 17.60 17.59 12.68
C LYS A 104 16.35 17.94 13.48
N GLU A 105 15.17 17.76 12.87
CA GLU A 105 13.88 18.01 13.53
C GLU A 105 13.66 17.05 14.69
N PHE A 106 13.93 15.76 14.49
CA PHE A 106 13.85 14.74 15.53
C PHE A 106 14.73 15.09 16.73
N ASN A 107 15.99 15.45 16.51
CA ASN A 107 16.89 15.80 17.61
C ASN A 107 16.35 17.01 18.40
N THR A 108 15.83 18.03 17.69
CA THR A 108 15.24 19.22 18.31
C THR A 108 14.01 18.85 19.16
N GLN A 109 13.09 18.05 18.61
CA GLN A 109 11.88 17.60 19.31
C GLN A 109 12.19 16.65 20.48
N TRP A 110 13.19 15.77 20.32
CA TRP A 110 13.63 14.83 21.35
C TRP A 110 14.27 15.55 22.54
N GLU A 111 15.15 16.52 22.27
CA GLU A 111 15.77 17.36 23.31
C GLU A 111 14.72 18.22 24.03
N ALA A 112 13.75 18.78 23.29
CA ALA A 112 12.60 19.48 23.87
C ALA A 112 11.68 18.54 24.66
N GLY A 113 11.61 17.26 24.29
CA GLY A 113 10.69 16.28 24.87
C GLY A 113 9.27 16.41 24.35
N THR A 114 9.11 16.94 23.15
CA THR A 114 7.83 17.18 22.47
C THR A 114 7.56 16.12 21.39
N PHE A 115 8.42 15.11 21.26
CA PHE A 115 8.27 14.07 20.24
C PHE A 115 7.00 13.21 20.52
N PRO A 116 6.08 13.06 19.54
CA PRO A 116 4.82 12.32 19.72
C PRO A 116 5.03 10.86 20.15
N GLY A 117 4.17 10.36 21.04
CA GLY A 117 4.22 8.97 21.52
C GLY A 117 5.36 8.66 22.52
N TRP A 118 6.20 9.66 22.84
CA TRP A 118 7.34 9.52 23.76
C TRP A 118 7.39 10.65 24.80
N PRO A 119 6.41 10.70 25.74
CA PRO A 119 6.40 11.73 26.77
C PRO A 119 7.63 11.62 27.68
N LYS A 120 8.23 12.77 28.03
CA LYS A 120 9.26 12.82 29.07
C LYS A 120 8.68 12.32 30.40
N GLU A 121 9.36 11.40 31.06
CA GLU A 121 9.01 10.97 32.41
C GLU A 121 9.01 12.19 33.35
N THR A 122 7.84 12.72 33.67
CA THR A 122 7.65 13.81 34.64
C THR A 122 7.96 13.36 36.09
N GLY A 123 8.20 12.07 36.32
CA GLY A 123 8.32 11.44 37.63
C GLY A 123 9.69 10.87 37.98
N SER A 124 10.80 11.62 37.87
CA SER A 124 12.07 11.15 38.47
C SER A 124 13.17 12.19 38.71
N VAL A 125 12.88 13.50 38.57
CA VAL A 125 13.88 14.53 38.91
C VAL A 125 13.91 14.79 40.42
N LEU A 126 12.76 14.72 41.10
CA LEU A 126 12.64 15.01 42.53
C LEU A 126 13.05 13.86 43.47
N THR A 127 13.17 12.62 42.99
CA THR A 127 13.49 11.46 43.84
C THR A 127 14.95 11.01 43.75
N ASN A 128 15.67 11.40 42.70
CA ASN A 128 17.07 10.98 42.48
C ASN A 128 18.10 12.07 42.78
N VAL A 129 17.71 13.35 42.75
CA VAL A 129 18.56 14.47 43.13
C VAL A 129 18.14 14.90 44.53
N GLY A 130 18.89 14.47 45.53
CA GLY A 130 18.67 14.91 46.89
C GLY A 130 18.75 16.44 47.02
N ALA A 131 18.08 17.01 48.02
CA ALA A 131 18.15 18.44 48.30
C ALA A 131 19.36 18.76 49.20
N HIS A 132 20.16 19.75 48.82
CA HIS A 132 21.29 20.20 49.63
C HIS A 132 20.79 20.74 50.98
N LEU A 133 21.40 20.28 52.07
CA LEU A 133 21.12 20.77 53.42
C LEU A 133 22.35 21.55 53.89
N ASP A 134 22.15 22.80 54.32
CA ASP A 134 23.24 23.53 54.96
C ASP A 134 23.47 22.98 56.37
N LEU A 135 24.66 22.42 56.58
CA LEU A 135 25.07 21.83 57.85
C LEU A 135 25.63 22.87 58.83
N SER A 136 25.85 24.12 58.39
CA SER A 136 26.40 25.19 59.23
C SER A 136 25.54 25.45 60.46
N ALA A 137 24.21 25.40 60.30
CA ALA A 137 23.19 25.68 61.30
C ALA A 137 23.01 24.61 62.39
N PHE A 138 23.63 23.43 62.25
CA PHE A 138 23.45 22.31 63.18
C PHE A 138 24.69 22.10 64.05
N SER A 139 24.53 22.02 65.37
CA SER A 139 25.62 21.89 66.33
C SER A 139 25.93 20.44 66.69
N SER A 140 24.98 19.52 66.48
CA SER A 140 25.15 18.10 66.80
C SER A 140 24.44 17.16 65.82
N PRO A 141 24.84 15.87 65.75
CA PRO A 141 24.13 14.84 64.98
C PRO A 141 22.70 14.60 65.45
N GLU A 142 22.39 14.81 66.73
CA GLU A 142 21.07 14.62 67.32
C GLU A 142 20.07 15.68 66.81
N GLU A 143 20.54 16.91 66.56
CA GLU A 143 19.72 17.96 65.94
C GLU A 143 19.37 17.60 64.48
N LEU A 144 20.29 16.98 63.74
CA LEU A 144 20.03 16.48 62.39
C LEU A 144 19.07 15.28 62.38
N ALA A 145 19.17 14.41 63.38
CA ALA A 145 18.25 13.30 63.59
C ALA A 145 16.79 13.77 63.74
N SER A 146 16.57 14.92 64.40
CA SER A 146 15.23 15.51 64.57
C SER A 146 14.55 15.93 63.25
N LEU A 147 15.31 16.11 62.16
CA LEU A 147 14.76 16.44 60.83
C LEU A 147 14.04 15.25 60.15
N GLY A 148 14.19 14.05 60.71
CA GLY A 148 13.53 12.85 60.22
C GLY A 148 14.22 12.17 59.04
N LEU A 149 13.79 10.93 58.79
CA LEU A 149 14.39 10.00 57.83
C LEU A 149 14.42 10.53 56.39
N ASP A 150 13.34 11.20 55.95
CA ASP A 150 13.21 11.65 54.57
C ASP A 150 14.14 12.83 54.25
N ARG A 151 14.29 13.78 55.18
CA ARG A 151 15.17 14.93 55.01
C ARG A 151 16.64 14.50 55.01
N LEU A 152 17.02 13.61 55.92
CA LEU A 152 18.37 13.04 55.99
C LEU A 152 18.72 12.22 54.75
N LYS A 153 17.78 11.40 54.26
CA LYS A 153 17.94 10.63 53.02
C LYS A 153 18.14 11.56 51.83
N SER A 154 17.34 12.63 51.73
CA SER A 154 17.48 13.64 50.68
C SER A 154 18.84 14.33 50.72
N ALA A 155 19.29 14.79 51.90
CA ALA A 155 20.60 15.43 52.04
C ALA A 155 21.79 14.49 51.74
N LEU A 156 21.72 13.23 52.18
CA LEU A 156 22.73 12.22 51.86
C LEU A 156 22.78 11.89 50.36
N MET A 157 21.63 11.83 49.69
CA MET A 157 21.56 11.64 48.24
C MET A 157 22.16 12.83 47.48
N ALA A 158 21.96 14.06 47.97
CA ALA A 158 22.53 15.28 47.38
C ALA A 158 24.06 15.25 47.35
N LEU A 159 24.67 14.63 48.38
CA LEU A 159 26.12 14.48 48.52
C LEU A 159 26.66 13.14 47.98
N GLY A 160 25.81 12.31 47.36
CA GLY A 160 26.21 11.01 46.82
C GLY A 160 26.62 9.97 47.87
N LEU A 161 26.17 10.12 49.12
CA LEU A 161 26.54 9.26 50.25
C LEU A 161 25.58 8.08 50.42
N LYS A 162 26.05 7.01 51.10
CA LYS A 162 25.20 5.87 51.46
C LYS A 162 24.02 6.31 52.34
N CYS A 163 22.82 5.88 51.96
CA CYS A 163 21.56 6.23 52.65
C CYS A 163 21.00 5.10 53.54
N GLY A 164 21.72 4.00 53.73
CA GLY A 164 21.32 2.89 54.60
C GLY A 164 21.65 3.14 56.07
N GLY A 165 21.07 2.33 56.96
CA GLY A 165 21.26 2.44 58.41
C GLY A 165 20.12 3.11 59.16
N THR A 166 20.27 3.21 60.48
CA THR A 166 19.31 3.87 61.38
C THR A 166 19.30 5.39 61.17
N LEU A 167 18.33 6.07 61.78
CA LEU A 167 18.18 7.53 61.67
C LEU A 167 19.41 8.25 62.24
N GLU A 168 19.97 7.75 63.34
CA GLU A 168 21.17 8.27 64.01
C GLU A 168 22.43 8.07 63.15
N GLU A 169 22.59 6.89 62.55
CA GLU A 169 23.72 6.58 61.66
C GLU A 169 23.72 7.47 60.41
N ARG A 170 22.53 7.80 59.89
CA ARG A 170 22.38 8.73 58.75
C ARG A 170 22.73 10.16 59.16
N ALA A 171 22.28 10.60 60.33
CA ALA A 171 22.59 11.93 60.85
C ALA A 171 24.09 12.09 61.13
N GLN A 172 24.73 11.09 61.77
CA GLN A 172 26.18 11.06 61.99
C GLN A 172 26.96 11.09 60.68
N ARG A 173 26.55 10.29 59.68
CA ARG A 173 27.19 10.26 58.36
C ARG A 173 27.09 11.61 57.65
N LEU A 174 25.92 12.25 57.69
CA LEU A 174 25.73 13.57 57.11
C LEU A 174 26.57 14.63 57.85
N PHE A 175 26.54 14.63 59.20
CA PHE A 175 27.32 15.55 60.03
C PHE A 175 28.84 15.40 59.82
N SER A 176 29.33 14.17 59.57
CA SER A 176 30.75 13.88 59.32
C SER A 176 31.33 14.60 58.09
N THR A 177 30.46 15.14 57.23
CA THR A 177 30.82 15.90 56.02
C THR A 177 30.85 17.41 56.23
N LYS A 178 30.39 17.90 57.39
CA LYS A 178 30.40 19.32 57.75
C LYS A 178 31.84 19.87 57.70
N GLY A 179 32.07 20.89 56.87
CA GLY A 179 33.35 21.59 56.75
C GLY A 179 34.45 20.85 56.00
N LYS A 180 34.18 19.67 55.40
CA LYS A 180 35.18 18.91 54.62
C LYS A 180 35.03 19.20 53.12
N LYS A 181 36.16 19.50 52.46
CA LYS A 181 36.23 19.69 50.99
C LYS A 181 36.41 18.38 50.22
N SER A 182 36.88 17.32 50.88
CA SER A 182 37.08 15.99 50.30
C SER A 182 36.32 14.96 51.15
N LEU A 183 35.54 14.11 50.48
CA LEU A 183 34.73 13.06 51.10
C LEU A 183 35.46 11.72 51.03
N ASP A 184 35.32 10.90 52.07
CA ASP A 184 35.90 9.54 52.09
C ASP A 184 35.26 8.67 50.99
N PRO A 185 36.06 8.10 50.06
CA PRO A 185 35.57 7.21 49.02
C PRO A 185 34.74 6.01 49.52
N ASN A 186 34.95 5.56 50.76
CA ASN A 186 34.20 4.47 51.36
C ASN A 186 32.77 4.85 51.80
N LEU A 187 32.50 6.15 51.97
CA LEU A 187 31.18 6.67 52.36
C LEU A 187 30.29 6.98 51.14
N LEU A 188 30.91 7.11 49.96
CA LEU A 188 30.19 7.31 48.70
C LEU A 188 29.35 6.07 48.35
N ALA A 189 28.17 6.32 47.80
CA ALA A 189 27.33 5.26 47.26
C ALA A 189 27.97 4.72 45.97
N LYS A 190 28.20 3.40 45.91
CA LYS A 190 28.56 2.75 44.64
C LYS A 190 27.45 2.98 43.62
N SER A 191 27.81 3.27 42.37
CA SER A 191 26.83 3.39 41.29
C SER A 191 25.97 2.13 41.21
N LYS A 192 24.64 2.26 41.31
CA LYS A 192 23.73 1.11 41.22
C LYS A 192 24.00 0.34 39.91
N PRO A 193 24.10 -1.00 39.92
CA PRO A 193 24.36 -1.82 38.73
C PRO A 193 23.30 -1.67 37.61
N GLY A 194 22.14 -1.05 37.89
CA GLY A 194 21.10 -0.77 36.91
C GLY A 194 21.27 0.52 36.07
N LYS A 195 22.27 1.38 36.35
CA LYS A 195 22.43 2.66 35.60
C LYS A 195 22.83 2.43 34.14
N SER A 196 23.68 1.42 33.88
CA SER A 196 24.06 1.01 32.52
C SER A 196 22.88 0.42 31.75
N ALA A 197 22.06 -0.43 32.40
CA ALA A 197 20.86 -1.00 31.79
C ALA A 197 19.81 0.08 31.45
N ARG A 198 19.62 1.09 32.32
CA ARG A 198 18.71 2.21 32.05
C ARG A 198 19.18 3.08 30.88
N ASN A 199 20.49 3.33 30.76
CA ASN A 199 21.02 4.06 29.60
C ASN A 199 20.82 3.30 28.29
N LYS A 200 21.09 1.98 28.27
CA LYS A 200 20.82 1.14 27.10
C LYS A 200 19.34 1.10 26.73
N ASP A 201 18.45 1.14 27.72
CA ASP A 201 17.01 1.20 27.51
C ASP A 201 16.59 2.53 26.89
N LEU A 202 17.14 3.65 27.37
CA LEU A 202 16.90 4.99 26.80
C LEU A 202 17.45 5.13 25.37
N GLU A 203 18.64 4.58 25.09
CA GLU A 203 19.20 4.51 23.74
C GLU A 203 18.28 3.71 22.81
N ARG A 204 17.85 2.51 23.23
CA ARG A 204 16.89 1.70 22.46
C ARG A 204 15.59 2.46 22.18
N GLN A 205 15.07 3.19 23.16
CA GLN A 205 13.85 3.98 23.01
C GLN A 205 14.05 5.13 22.00
N ARG A 206 15.19 5.82 22.08
CA ARG A 206 15.55 6.87 21.13
C ARG A 206 15.66 6.32 19.71
N ASP A 207 16.29 5.16 19.53
CA ASP A 207 16.40 4.51 18.23
C ASP A 207 15.02 4.22 17.62
N ILE A 208 14.10 3.65 18.41
CA ILE A 208 12.74 3.36 17.94
C ILE A 208 12.00 4.66 17.59
N ALA A 209 12.09 5.68 18.45
CA ALA A 209 11.47 6.98 18.19
C ALA A 209 12.01 7.62 16.90
N PHE A 210 13.31 7.46 16.63
CA PHE A 210 13.92 7.97 15.40
C PHE A 210 13.41 7.23 14.15
N LEU A 211 13.25 5.90 14.22
CA LEU A 211 12.65 5.12 13.13
C LEU A 211 11.20 5.57 12.87
N GLU A 212 10.42 5.83 13.93
CA GLU A 212 9.05 6.35 13.79
C GLU A 212 9.02 7.71 13.10
N SER A 213 9.96 8.60 13.42
CA SER A 213 10.04 9.93 12.79
C SER A 213 10.26 9.85 11.28
N GLN A 214 11.04 8.88 10.83
CA GLN A 214 11.26 8.62 9.41
C GLN A 214 10.00 8.06 8.75
N VAL A 215 9.30 7.12 9.40
CA VAL A 215 8.03 6.59 8.87
C VAL A 215 7.01 7.71 8.68
N TYR A 216 6.89 8.65 9.62
CA TYR A 216 5.97 9.79 9.48
C TYR A 216 6.29 10.62 8.23
N LYS A 217 7.57 10.92 7.98
CA LYS A 217 7.98 11.68 6.80
C LYS A 217 7.75 10.91 5.50
N LEU A 218 8.11 9.64 5.44
CA LEU A 218 7.90 8.83 4.24
C LEU A 218 6.40 8.65 3.95
N ALA A 219 5.57 8.48 4.99
CA ALA A 219 4.13 8.40 4.86
C ALA A 219 3.50 9.72 4.38
N GLU A 220 4.05 10.87 4.78
CA GLU A 220 3.67 12.19 4.26
C GLU A 220 4.00 12.31 2.76
N ILE A 221 5.21 11.91 2.34
CA ILE A 221 5.64 11.94 0.92
C ILE A 221 4.76 11.04 0.03
N LEU A 222 4.20 9.97 0.61
CA LEU A 222 3.36 8.96 -0.04
C LEU A 222 1.86 9.15 0.23
N SER A 223 1.41 10.35 0.61
CA SER A 223 -0.01 10.63 0.90
C SER A 223 -0.94 10.20 -0.22
N ASP A 224 -0.54 10.44 -1.46
CA ASP A 224 -1.36 10.22 -2.65
C ASP A 224 -1.46 8.73 -2.95
N GLN A 225 -0.32 8.01 -2.92
CA GLN A 225 -0.29 6.56 -3.08
C GLN A 225 -1.06 5.86 -1.96
N ARG A 226 -1.01 6.38 -0.73
CA ARG A 226 -1.81 5.86 0.40
C ARG A 226 -3.31 6.00 0.15
N ALA A 227 -3.75 7.17 -0.30
CA ALA A 227 -5.16 7.40 -0.65
C ALA A 227 -5.62 6.49 -1.80
N ALA A 228 -4.81 6.40 -2.87
CA ALA A 228 -5.09 5.56 -4.02
C ALA A 228 -5.17 4.07 -3.66
N THR A 229 -4.26 3.59 -2.80
CA THR A 229 -4.25 2.20 -2.31
C THR A 229 -5.52 1.90 -1.51
N LYS A 230 -5.91 2.79 -0.60
CA LYS A 230 -7.13 2.63 0.20
C LYS A 230 -8.36 2.54 -0.69
N GLU A 231 -8.50 3.45 -1.66
CA GLU A 231 -9.62 3.44 -2.60
C GLU A 231 -9.62 2.15 -3.42
N ASN A 232 -8.46 1.69 -3.89
CA ASN A 232 -8.33 0.45 -4.64
C ASN A 232 -8.78 -0.77 -3.84
N VAL A 233 -8.36 -0.87 -2.58
CA VAL A 233 -8.77 -1.95 -1.68
C VAL A 233 -10.27 -1.90 -1.41
N GLN A 234 -10.84 -0.72 -1.15
CA GLN A 234 -12.28 -0.56 -0.96
C GLN A 234 -13.08 -0.97 -2.20
N ARG A 235 -12.61 -0.57 -3.39
CA ARG A 235 -13.20 -0.96 -4.68
C ARG A 235 -13.12 -2.46 -4.91
N LYS A 236 -11.97 -3.10 -4.64
CA LYS A 236 -11.79 -4.56 -4.72
C LYS A 236 -12.69 -5.31 -3.72
N GLN A 237 -12.95 -4.75 -2.53
CA GLN A 237 -13.81 -5.36 -1.51
C GLN A 237 -15.32 -5.24 -1.81
N ALA A 238 -15.75 -4.18 -2.50
CA ALA A 238 -17.15 -3.96 -2.84
C ALA A 238 -17.65 -4.81 -4.03
N ARG A 239 -16.75 -5.51 -4.73
CA ARG A 239 -17.05 -6.33 -5.91
C ARG A 239 -17.62 -7.70 -5.54
N THR A 240 -18.50 -8.22 -6.40
CA THR A 240 -19.01 -9.60 -6.29
C THR A 240 -17.94 -10.62 -6.72
N GLY A 241 -18.11 -11.90 -6.36
CA GLY A 241 -17.09 -12.93 -6.55
C GLY A 241 -16.62 -13.14 -8.00
N GLU A 242 -17.51 -12.97 -8.99
CA GLU A 242 -17.16 -13.04 -10.43
C GLU A 242 -16.34 -11.81 -10.88
N GLU A 243 -16.71 -10.61 -10.42
CA GLU A 243 -16.05 -9.34 -10.77
C GLU A 243 -14.64 -9.20 -10.17
N ARG A 244 -14.35 -9.91 -9.07
CA ARG A 244 -13.01 -9.93 -8.45
C ARG A 244 -12.01 -10.71 -9.30
N GLY A 245 -12.42 -11.83 -9.89
CA GLY A 245 -11.59 -12.67 -10.75
C GLY A 245 -11.25 -12.01 -12.09
N GLU A 246 -12.15 -11.22 -12.66
CA GLU A 246 -11.89 -10.45 -13.89
C GLU A 246 -10.89 -9.31 -13.68
N SER A 247 -10.88 -8.69 -12.48
CA SER A 247 -9.96 -7.58 -12.21
C SER A 247 -8.52 -7.98 -11.92
N ASP A 248 -8.29 -9.17 -11.37
CA ASP A 248 -6.94 -9.71 -11.22
C ASP A 248 -6.36 -10.10 -12.60
N ALA A 249 -7.21 -10.39 -13.59
CA ALA A 249 -6.81 -10.60 -14.98
C ALA A 249 -6.54 -9.26 -15.74
N GLU A 250 -7.25 -8.19 -15.39
CA GLU A 250 -7.07 -6.83 -15.96
C GLU A 250 -5.92 -6.04 -15.30
N GLY A 251 -5.39 -6.49 -14.16
CA GLY A 251 -4.21 -5.88 -13.51
C GLY A 251 -2.95 -5.89 -14.38
N SER A 252 -2.91 -6.76 -15.39
CA SER A 252 -1.84 -6.83 -16.40
C SER A 252 -2.05 -5.85 -17.58
N SER A 253 -3.26 -5.33 -17.79
CA SER A 253 -3.63 -4.54 -18.99
C SER A 253 -4.06 -3.09 -18.71
N SER A 254 -4.23 -2.69 -17.45
CA SER A 254 -4.82 -1.39 -17.06
C SER A 254 -3.81 -0.30 -16.63
N ALA A 255 -2.54 -0.39 -17.08
CA ALA A 255 -1.51 0.62 -16.79
C ALA A 255 -1.53 1.83 -17.76
N SER A 256 -2.48 1.93 -18.69
CA SER A 256 -2.50 2.97 -19.73
C SER A 256 -3.50 4.12 -19.53
N GLU A 257 -4.15 4.22 -18.38
CA GLU A 257 -5.02 5.37 -18.06
C GLU A 257 -4.60 6.00 -16.72
N ALA A 258 -3.46 6.70 -16.76
CA ALA A 258 -3.14 7.75 -15.80
C ALA A 258 -3.89 9.01 -16.23
N GLU A 259 -4.55 9.64 -15.27
CA GLU A 259 -5.28 10.90 -15.42
C GLU A 259 -4.36 11.96 -16.03
N GLU A 260 -4.81 12.57 -17.13
CA GLU A 260 -4.15 13.73 -17.74
C GLU A 260 -4.23 14.91 -16.76
N ASP A 261 -3.12 15.12 -16.05
CA ASP A 261 -2.82 16.41 -15.41
C ASP A 261 -2.68 17.45 -16.53
N ASP A 262 -3.55 18.46 -16.51
CA ASP A 262 -3.67 19.55 -17.47
C ASP A 262 -2.47 20.50 -17.33
N ASP A 263 -1.29 20.03 -17.74
CA ASP A 263 -0.09 20.84 -17.89
C ASP A 263 0.26 20.98 -19.37
N GLY A 264 -0.41 21.93 -20.01
CA GLY A 264 0.04 22.62 -21.23
C GLY A 264 -0.04 21.81 -22.51
N VAL A 265 -1.23 21.79 -23.15
CA VAL A 265 -1.45 21.29 -24.53
C VAL A 265 -0.31 21.77 -25.45
N PRO A 266 0.60 20.87 -25.89
CA PRO A 266 1.68 21.27 -26.79
C PRO A 266 1.10 21.70 -28.14
N TYR A 267 1.52 22.88 -28.62
CA TYR A 267 1.08 23.47 -29.88
C TYR A 267 1.25 22.50 -31.05
N ASN A 268 0.12 21.94 -31.55
CA ASN A 268 0.05 20.98 -32.65
C ASN A 268 -0.56 21.64 -33.91
N PRO A 269 0.21 22.46 -34.66
CA PRO A 269 -0.30 23.27 -35.77
C PRO A 269 -0.77 22.46 -36.99
N LYS A 270 -0.60 21.13 -37.00
CA LYS A 270 -1.02 20.25 -38.11
C LYS A 270 -2.00 19.14 -37.68
N ASN A 271 -2.49 19.13 -36.44
CA ASN A 271 -3.44 18.13 -35.93
C ASN A 271 -3.03 16.67 -36.20
N LEU A 272 -1.73 16.37 -36.15
CA LEU A 272 -1.26 14.97 -36.24
C LEU A 272 -1.61 14.24 -34.95
N PRO A 273 -1.97 12.93 -35.01
CA PRO A 273 -2.17 12.14 -33.80
C PRO A 273 -0.91 12.13 -32.95
N LEU A 274 -1.10 12.28 -31.64
CA LEU A 274 -0.02 12.20 -30.68
C LEU A 274 0.42 10.74 -30.56
N GLY A 275 1.73 10.54 -30.46
CA GLY A 275 2.28 9.22 -30.15
C GLY A 275 2.05 8.89 -28.67
N TRP A 276 2.46 7.69 -28.29
CA TRP A 276 2.52 7.26 -26.89
C TRP A 276 3.46 8.11 -26.00
N ASP A 277 4.29 8.98 -26.60
CA ASP A 277 5.20 9.95 -25.96
C ASP A 277 4.60 11.37 -25.86
N GLY A 278 3.30 11.55 -26.14
CA GLY A 278 2.64 12.88 -26.11
C GLY A 278 3.12 13.88 -27.19
N LYS A 279 4.10 13.50 -28.01
CA LYS A 279 4.63 14.30 -29.12
C LYS A 279 3.92 13.95 -30.43
N PRO A 280 3.77 14.91 -31.37
CA PRO A 280 3.19 14.63 -32.69
C PRO A 280 4.02 13.56 -33.42
N ILE A 281 3.36 12.49 -33.86
CA ILE A 281 4.02 11.39 -34.60
C ILE A 281 4.67 11.95 -35.88
N PRO A 282 5.93 11.60 -36.20
CA PRO A 282 6.56 12.01 -37.45
C PRO A 282 5.70 11.67 -38.67
N TYR A 283 5.57 12.62 -39.61
CA TYR A 283 4.63 12.52 -40.75
C TYR A 283 4.85 11.28 -41.64
N TRP A 284 6.10 10.83 -41.79
CA TRP A 284 6.41 9.62 -42.55
C TRP A 284 5.91 8.36 -41.84
N LEU A 285 5.98 8.31 -40.51
CA LEU A 285 5.50 7.20 -39.69
C LEU A 285 3.97 7.16 -39.67
N TYR A 286 3.34 8.35 -39.62
CA TYR A 286 1.90 8.54 -39.78
C TYR A 286 1.39 7.99 -41.13
N LYS A 287 2.12 8.24 -42.23
CA LYS A 287 1.81 7.65 -43.55
C LYS A 287 2.15 6.16 -43.64
N LEU A 288 3.27 5.72 -43.05
CA LEU A 288 3.72 4.33 -43.13
C LEU A 288 2.74 3.36 -42.47
N HIS A 289 2.22 3.73 -41.28
CA HIS A 289 1.24 2.91 -40.56
C HIS A 289 -0.22 3.17 -40.99
N GLY A 290 -0.43 3.99 -42.03
CA GLY A 290 -1.77 4.26 -42.57
C GLY A 290 -2.70 5.00 -41.61
N LEU A 291 -2.18 5.67 -40.58
CA LEU A 291 -2.97 6.45 -39.61
C LEU A 291 -3.67 7.67 -40.26
N ASN A 292 -3.27 8.01 -41.49
CA ASN A 292 -3.91 9.01 -42.35
C ASN A 292 -5.18 8.53 -43.05
N ILE A 293 -5.51 7.24 -42.91
CA ILE A 293 -6.70 6.64 -43.49
C ILE A 293 -7.73 6.46 -42.37
N SER A 294 -8.85 7.15 -42.50
CA SER A 294 -9.98 7.04 -41.58
C SER A 294 -10.96 5.96 -42.06
N TYR A 295 -11.35 5.07 -41.15
CA TYR A 295 -12.39 4.07 -41.35
C TYR A 295 -13.55 4.38 -40.42
N ASN A 296 -14.78 4.29 -40.92
CA ASN A 296 -16.00 4.47 -40.14
C ASN A 296 -16.64 3.11 -39.83
N CYS A 297 -17.20 2.96 -38.64
CA CYS A 297 -17.99 1.79 -38.25
C CYS A 297 -19.39 2.23 -37.80
N GLU A 298 -20.42 1.82 -38.55
CA GLU A 298 -21.81 2.21 -38.30
C GLU A 298 -22.35 1.56 -37.03
N ILE A 299 -22.03 0.29 -36.79
CA ILE A 299 -22.40 -0.47 -35.58
C ILE A 299 -21.90 0.20 -34.30
N CYS A 300 -20.77 0.91 -34.36
CA CYS A 300 -20.21 1.68 -33.24
C CYS A 300 -20.77 3.11 -33.11
N GLY A 301 -21.85 3.45 -33.82
CA GLY A 301 -22.42 4.80 -33.87
C GLY A 301 -21.66 5.74 -34.81
N ASN A 302 -21.24 5.25 -35.98
CA ASN A 302 -20.42 5.98 -36.97
C ASN A 302 -19.11 6.53 -36.41
N PHE A 303 -18.51 5.81 -35.44
CA PHE A 303 -17.23 6.19 -34.88
C PHE A 303 -16.10 6.03 -35.91
N ILE A 304 -15.14 6.96 -35.89
CA ILE A 304 -14.04 7.04 -36.85
C ILE A 304 -12.78 6.46 -36.22
N TYR A 305 -12.26 5.39 -36.80
CA TYR A 305 -10.99 4.76 -36.44
C TYR A 305 -9.90 5.23 -37.41
N LYS A 306 -8.75 5.63 -36.85
CA LYS A 306 -7.58 6.07 -37.64
C LYS A 306 -6.62 4.91 -37.86
N GLY A 307 -6.56 4.45 -39.10
CA GLY A 307 -5.63 3.43 -39.57
C GLY A 307 -6.16 2.00 -39.51
N PRO A 308 -5.62 1.11 -40.38
CA PRO A 308 -6.16 -0.25 -40.55
C PRO A 308 -6.02 -1.11 -39.30
N LYS A 309 -4.91 -0.99 -38.55
CA LYS A 309 -4.65 -1.82 -37.36
C LYS A 309 -5.63 -1.51 -36.22
N ALA A 310 -5.88 -0.23 -35.95
CA ALA A 310 -6.87 0.19 -34.97
C ALA A 310 -8.27 -0.27 -35.38
N PHE A 311 -8.58 -0.13 -36.68
CA PHE A 311 -9.83 -0.60 -37.24
C PHE A 311 -9.96 -2.14 -37.31
N GLN A 312 -8.90 -2.93 -37.26
CA GLN A 312 -9.07 -4.39 -37.10
C GLN A 312 -9.28 -4.79 -35.65
N ARG A 313 -8.57 -4.12 -34.72
CA ARG A 313 -8.69 -4.40 -33.28
C ARG A 313 -10.08 -4.08 -32.75
N HIS A 314 -10.75 -3.05 -33.27
CA HIS A 314 -12.04 -2.62 -32.73
C HIS A 314 -13.15 -3.68 -32.79
N PHE A 315 -13.09 -4.67 -33.69
CA PHE A 315 -14.07 -5.75 -33.76
C PHE A 315 -14.11 -6.61 -32.47
N ALA A 316 -12.99 -6.69 -31.76
CA ALA A 316 -12.87 -7.38 -30.47
C ALA A 316 -13.02 -6.43 -29.26
N GLU A 317 -13.12 -5.12 -29.47
CA GLU A 317 -13.27 -4.14 -28.41
C GLU A 317 -14.72 -4.10 -27.89
N TRP A 318 -14.87 -3.74 -26.61
CA TRP A 318 -16.16 -3.73 -25.92
C TRP A 318 -17.23 -2.91 -26.66
N ARG A 319 -16.86 -1.76 -27.24
CA ARG A 319 -17.80 -0.86 -27.92
C ARG A 319 -18.49 -1.55 -29.11
N HIS A 320 -17.74 -2.29 -29.91
CA HIS A 320 -18.30 -3.01 -31.05
C HIS A 320 -19.12 -4.22 -30.57
N ALA A 321 -18.63 -4.95 -29.58
CA ALA A 321 -19.36 -6.06 -28.96
C ALA A 321 -20.71 -5.60 -28.37
N HIS A 322 -20.73 -4.42 -27.74
CA HIS A 322 -21.95 -3.82 -27.20
C HIS A 322 -22.91 -3.40 -28.31
N GLY A 323 -22.42 -2.79 -29.39
CA GLY A 323 -23.23 -2.48 -30.58
C GLY A 323 -23.88 -3.72 -31.18
N MET A 324 -23.12 -4.80 -31.33
CA MET A 324 -23.63 -6.10 -31.81
C MET A 324 -24.68 -6.70 -30.85
N ARG A 325 -24.48 -6.56 -29.53
CA ARG A 325 -25.45 -6.99 -28.53
C ARG A 325 -26.76 -6.21 -28.60
N CYS A 326 -26.71 -4.89 -28.84
CA CYS A 326 -27.90 -4.06 -29.04
C CYS A 326 -28.70 -4.47 -30.29
N LEU A 327 -28.02 -5.00 -31.31
CA LEU A 327 -28.65 -5.58 -32.51
C LEU A 327 -29.16 -7.01 -32.30
N GLY A 328 -28.88 -7.63 -31.16
CA GLY A 328 -29.25 -9.02 -30.86
C GLY A 328 -28.40 -10.06 -31.60
N ILE A 329 -27.24 -9.66 -32.14
CA ILE A 329 -26.33 -10.53 -32.89
C ILE A 329 -25.17 -10.97 -31.97
N PRO A 330 -24.85 -12.28 -31.89
CA PRO A 330 -23.70 -12.73 -31.12
C PRO A 330 -22.38 -12.31 -31.78
N ASN A 331 -21.50 -11.66 -31.01
CA ASN A 331 -20.18 -11.21 -31.51
C ASN A 331 -19.25 -12.42 -31.70
N THR A 332 -19.22 -12.97 -32.91
CA THR A 332 -18.41 -14.13 -33.31
C THR A 332 -17.54 -13.76 -34.50
N ALA A 333 -16.48 -14.55 -34.76
CA ALA A 333 -15.54 -14.29 -35.85
C ALA A 333 -16.18 -14.21 -37.25
N HIS A 334 -17.39 -14.75 -37.43
CA HIS A 334 -18.17 -14.63 -38.67
C HIS A 334 -18.51 -13.19 -39.04
N PHE A 335 -18.58 -12.28 -38.05
CA PHE A 335 -18.90 -10.87 -38.24
C PHE A 335 -17.66 -9.97 -38.33
N ALA A 336 -16.46 -10.56 -38.43
CA ALA A 336 -15.24 -9.78 -38.63
C ALA A 336 -15.32 -9.00 -39.95
N ASN A 337 -14.90 -7.72 -39.92
CA ASN A 337 -14.96 -6.78 -41.04
C ASN A 337 -16.37 -6.29 -41.45
N VAL A 338 -17.43 -6.67 -40.72
CA VAL A 338 -18.78 -6.16 -40.99
C VAL A 338 -18.98 -4.84 -40.25
N THR A 339 -19.20 -3.75 -40.98
CA THR A 339 -19.36 -2.40 -40.39
C THR A 339 -20.75 -1.84 -40.48
N GLN A 340 -21.49 -2.21 -41.53
CA GLN A 340 -22.86 -1.74 -41.77
C GLN A 340 -23.85 -2.58 -41.00
N ILE A 341 -24.87 -1.93 -40.45
CA ILE A 341 -25.90 -2.59 -39.64
C ILE A 341 -26.75 -3.53 -40.52
N GLU A 342 -27.08 -3.08 -41.74
CA GLU A 342 -27.88 -3.83 -42.71
C GLU A 342 -27.19 -5.15 -43.11
N ASP A 343 -25.89 -5.09 -43.40
CA ASP A 343 -25.09 -6.27 -43.75
C ASP A 343 -24.99 -7.27 -42.60
N ALA A 344 -24.82 -6.77 -41.36
CA ALA A 344 -24.75 -7.61 -40.17
C ALA A 344 -26.06 -8.38 -39.95
N LEU A 345 -27.20 -7.72 -40.10
CA LEU A 345 -28.53 -8.34 -39.99
C LEU A 345 -28.76 -9.38 -41.11
N ALA A 346 -28.42 -9.04 -42.35
CA ALA A 346 -28.56 -9.95 -43.47
C ALA A 346 -27.68 -11.21 -43.33
N LEU A 347 -26.45 -11.05 -42.83
CA LEU A 347 -25.56 -12.16 -42.54
C LEU A 347 -26.08 -13.02 -41.39
N TRP A 348 -26.62 -12.39 -40.34
CA TRP A 348 -27.17 -13.11 -39.19
C TRP A 348 -28.37 -13.97 -39.57
N GLU A 349 -29.31 -13.46 -40.38
CA GLU A 349 -30.45 -14.24 -40.84
C GLU A 349 -30.01 -15.45 -41.67
N LYS A 350 -29.02 -15.29 -42.57
CA LYS A 350 -28.45 -16.41 -43.33
C LYS A 350 -27.79 -17.46 -42.44
N LEU A 351 -27.04 -17.04 -41.41
CA LEU A 351 -26.41 -17.96 -40.47
C LEU A 351 -27.44 -18.70 -39.62
N LYS A 352 -28.54 -18.03 -39.28
CA LYS A 352 -29.64 -18.62 -38.52
C LYS A 352 -30.39 -19.67 -39.33
N THR A 353 -30.63 -19.43 -40.62
CA THR A 353 -31.26 -20.44 -41.51
C THR A 353 -30.33 -21.64 -41.70
N LEU A 354 -29.04 -21.41 -41.98
CA LEU A 354 -28.07 -22.51 -42.12
C LEU A 354 -27.95 -23.35 -40.85
N LYS A 355 -27.81 -22.71 -39.68
CA LYS A 355 -27.78 -23.44 -38.40
C LYS A 355 -29.09 -24.15 -38.09
N HIS A 356 -30.23 -23.63 -38.53
CA HIS A 356 -31.51 -24.28 -38.34
C HIS A 356 -31.65 -25.52 -39.24
N GLU A 357 -31.13 -25.46 -40.47
CA GLU A 357 -31.08 -26.61 -41.40
C GLU A 357 -30.08 -27.69 -40.95
N GLU A 358 -28.93 -27.29 -40.40
CA GLU A 358 -27.94 -28.23 -39.85
C GLU A 358 -28.35 -28.84 -38.51
N ARG A 359 -29.33 -28.23 -37.82
CA ARG A 359 -29.79 -28.71 -36.52
C ARG A 359 -30.76 -29.87 -36.72
N TRP A 360 -30.26 -31.08 -36.50
CA TRP A 360 -31.04 -32.32 -36.47
C TRP A 360 -32.32 -32.14 -35.64
N GLN A 361 -33.47 -32.36 -36.28
CA GLN A 361 -34.78 -32.24 -35.65
C GLN A 361 -35.36 -33.62 -35.32
N PRO A 362 -35.22 -34.14 -34.08
CA PRO A 362 -35.69 -35.47 -33.71
C PRO A 362 -37.17 -35.72 -34.03
N GLU A 363 -38.01 -34.70 -33.94
CA GLU A 363 -39.44 -34.84 -34.21
C GLU A 363 -39.77 -35.14 -35.68
N GLN A 364 -38.92 -34.67 -36.61
CA GLN A 364 -39.15 -34.77 -38.06
C GLN A 364 -38.21 -35.78 -38.73
N GLU A 365 -36.99 -35.92 -38.23
CA GLU A 365 -35.91 -36.72 -38.82
C GLU A 365 -35.68 -38.07 -38.12
N GLU A 366 -36.20 -38.28 -36.90
CA GLU A 366 -36.12 -39.58 -36.22
C GLU A 366 -37.28 -40.47 -36.64
N GLU A 367 -36.95 -41.61 -37.25
CA GLU A 367 -37.91 -42.58 -37.77
C GLU A 367 -38.20 -43.68 -36.74
N TYR A 368 -39.48 -44.01 -36.56
CA TYR A 368 -39.98 -45.10 -35.74
C TYR A 368 -40.76 -46.07 -36.63
N GLU A 369 -40.64 -47.37 -36.33
CA GLU A 369 -41.39 -48.42 -36.98
C GLU A 369 -42.60 -48.80 -36.13
N ASP A 370 -43.79 -48.88 -36.75
CA ASP A 370 -45.01 -49.34 -36.08
C ASP A 370 -45.09 -50.88 -35.99
N SER A 371 -46.12 -51.39 -35.31
CA SER A 371 -46.35 -52.84 -35.14
C SER A 371 -46.66 -53.58 -36.46
N LEU A 372 -46.90 -52.85 -37.55
CA LEU A 372 -47.19 -53.35 -38.89
C LEU A 372 -45.99 -53.18 -39.86
N GLY A 373 -44.88 -52.61 -39.39
CA GLY A 373 -43.66 -52.39 -40.17
C GLY A 373 -43.64 -51.10 -41.00
N ASN A 374 -44.58 -50.17 -40.78
CA ASN A 374 -44.56 -48.87 -41.45
C ASN A 374 -43.63 -47.91 -40.72
N VAL A 375 -42.82 -47.19 -41.49
CA VAL A 375 -41.89 -46.18 -40.97
C VAL A 375 -42.57 -44.82 -40.93
N VAL A 376 -42.64 -44.22 -39.75
CA VAL A 376 -43.20 -42.89 -39.52
C VAL A 376 -42.25 -42.05 -38.67
N ASN A 377 -42.25 -40.72 -38.85
CA ASN A 377 -41.43 -39.87 -38.00
C ASN A 377 -41.93 -39.89 -36.54
N ARG A 378 -41.05 -39.53 -35.61
CA ARG A 378 -41.31 -39.53 -34.16
C ARG A 378 -42.57 -38.78 -33.78
N LYS A 379 -42.82 -37.62 -34.39
CA LYS A 379 -44.01 -36.82 -34.09
C LYS A 379 -45.29 -37.55 -34.45
N THR A 380 -45.37 -38.07 -35.68
CA THR A 380 -46.52 -38.86 -36.14
C THR A 380 -46.69 -40.12 -35.32
N TYR A 381 -45.60 -40.81 -34.97
CA TYR A 381 -45.65 -41.98 -34.08
C TYR A 381 -46.22 -41.62 -32.70
N GLN A 382 -45.75 -40.55 -32.07
CA GLN A 382 -46.25 -40.13 -30.76
C GLN A 382 -47.71 -39.68 -30.80
N ASP A 383 -48.13 -38.99 -31.87
CA ASP A 383 -49.52 -38.56 -32.05
C ASP A 383 -50.45 -39.76 -32.28
N LEU A 384 -50.06 -40.72 -33.12
CA LEU A 384 -50.82 -41.97 -33.31
C LEU A 384 -50.87 -42.79 -32.01
N LYS A 385 -49.78 -42.83 -31.23
CA LYS A 385 -49.74 -43.50 -29.92
C LYS A 385 -50.71 -42.86 -28.94
N ARG A 386 -50.77 -41.51 -28.90
CA ARG A 386 -51.71 -40.77 -28.04
C ARG A 386 -53.16 -40.96 -28.46
N GLN A 387 -53.42 -41.13 -29.76
CA GLN A 387 -54.75 -41.43 -30.30
C GLN A 387 -55.14 -42.91 -30.15
N GLY A 388 -54.22 -43.78 -29.74
CA GLY A 388 -54.45 -45.22 -29.57
C GLY A 388 -54.51 -46.00 -30.89
N LEU A 389 -53.84 -45.49 -31.94
CA LEU A 389 -53.86 -46.02 -33.31
C LEU A 389 -52.60 -46.83 -33.69
N LEU A 390 -51.74 -47.18 -32.71
CA LEU A 390 -50.49 -47.94 -32.91
C LEU A 390 -50.46 -49.26 -32.13
#